data_AF-A0A0D2FJ70-F1
#
_entry.id   AF-A0A0D2FJ70-F1
#
_cell.length_a   1.000
_cell.length_b   1.000
_cell.length_c   1.000
_cell.angle_alpha   90.00
_cell.angle_beta   90.00
_cell.angle_gamma   90.00
#
_symmetry.space_group_name_H-M   'P 1'
#
loop_
_entity.id
_entity.type
_entity.pdbx_description
1 polymer ?
#
loop_
_entity_poly.entity_id
_entity_poly.type
_entity_poly.pdbx_seq_one_letter_code
_entity_poly.pdbx_strand_id
1 'polypeptide(L)'
;MGDAGSTSESTPLLSSNLPRGTYARSGPNDLRGPCPLINSLANHGYINRDGRNIPASQLNAAMNEVGLSRALGTVFAQPIFNEHQDPKTARYRKPPSLLARLWAVIRNPWIIMAAFGMRRRGQVDAKGKKVLDLSQLAIPGVVEHDVSLTRRDHQQDAGSVALQPDLVQDLLASSTDGKVLTMEDLAAFRIRRIQRQLDDNPGLKYGAQEHGIGCTEIALVLDVFGNGKSIPCEYARAFFQEERLPVKEGWRKRWLWTLGFWELATSVKKVKAVMGLRL
;
A
#
# COMPACT_ATOMS: atom_id res chain seq x y z
N MET A 1 16.43 -41.53 -11.08
CA MET A 1 17.25 -41.64 -9.86
C MET A 1 18.13 -40.40 -9.85
N GLY A 2 17.64 -39.28 -9.34
CA GLY A 2 17.75 -38.84 -7.94
C GLY A 2 18.96 -37.89 -7.90
N ASP A 3 18.95 -36.69 -7.34
CA ASP A 3 18.06 -35.97 -6.45
C ASP A 3 18.48 -34.48 -6.58
N ALA A 4 17.55 -33.58 -6.90
CA ALA A 4 17.82 -32.14 -6.98
C ALA A 4 17.08 -31.47 -5.83
N GLY A 5 17.85 -31.14 -4.79
CA GLY A 5 17.40 -30.63 -3.52
C GLY A 5 16.40 -29.47 -3.66
N SER A 6 15.15 -29.75 -3.30
CA SER A 6 14.20 -28.74 -2.91
C SER A 6 14.52 -28.33 -1.47
N THR A 7 15.07 -27.13 -1.29
CA THR A 7 15.22 -26.55 0.05
C THR A 7 13.84 -26.15 0.56
N SER A 8 13.22 -27.05 1.31
CA SER A 8 11.96 -26.85 2.03
C SER A 8 12.10 -25.74 3.08
N GLU A 9 11.24 -24.73 2.95
CA GLU A 9 10.45 -24.12 4.02
C GLU A 9 11.14 -23.85 5.36
N SER A 10 11.57 -22.60 5.55
CA SER A 10 11.72 -22.03 6.88
C SER A 10 10.37 -22.03 7.62
N THR A 11 10.27 -22.88 8.63
CA THR A 11 9.07 -23.15 9.44
C THR A 11 8.49 -21.89 10.12
N PRO A 12 7.15 -21.70 10.18
CA PRO A 12 6.49 -20.49 10.68
C PRO A 12 6.82 -20.06 12.13
N LEU A 13 7.27 -20.97 12.99
CA LEU A 13 7.60 -20.66 14.39
C LEU A 13 8.95 -19.96 14.58
N LEU A 14 9.85 -20.03 13.59
CA LEU A 14 11.19 -19.42 13.68
C LEU A 14 11.20 -17.95 13.24
N SER A 15 10.24 -17.52 12.42
CA SER A 15 10.24 -16.18 11.82
C SER A 15 10.01 -15.07 12.86
N SER A 16 9.17 -15.32 13.88
CA SER A 16 8.83 -14.36 14.94
C SER A 16 10.04 -13.91 15.77
N ASN A 17 11.07 -14.75 15.88
CA ASN A 17 12.29 -14.50 16.67
C ASN A 17 13.44 -13.87 15.87
N LEU A 18 13.24 -13.63 14.57
CA LEU A 18 14.29 -13.02 13.75
C LEU A 18 14.53 -11.56 14.14
N PRO A 19 15.80 -11.09 14.16
CA PRO A 19 16.11 -9.70 14.44
C PRO A 19 15.32 -8.74 13.53
N ARG A 20 14.87 -7.63 14.09
CA ARG A 20 14.21 -6.55 13.34
C ARG A 20 15.08 -6.13 12.15
N GLY A 21 14.46 -6.00 10.98
CA GLY A 21 15.11 -5.72 9.70
C GLY A 21 15.49 -6.97 8.90
N THR A 22 15.53 -8.15 9.52
CA THR A 22 15.78 -9.41 8.82
C THR A 22 14.55 -9.84 8.02
N TYR A 23 14.72 -10.08 6.72
CA TYR A 23 13.62 -10.55 5.88
C TYR A 23 13.26 -12.01 6.19
N ALA A 24 11.96 -12.26 6.34
CA ALA A 24 11.35 -13.58 6.23
C ALA A 24 10.00 -13.43 5.56
N ARG A 25 9.72 -14.32 4.59
CA ARG A 25 8.43 -14.37 3.90
C ARG A 25 7.32 -14.72 4.89
N SER A 26 6.12 -14.18 4.66
CA SER A 26 4.92 -14.56 5.41
C SER A 26 4.64 -16.06 5.30
N GLY A 27 4.31 -16.69 6.43
CA GLY A 27 3.77 -18.04 6.46
C GLY A 27 2.28 -18.08 6.09
N PRO A 28 1.70 -19.28 5.92
CA PRO A 28 0.31 -19.45 5.49
C PRO A 28 -0.73 -18.91 6.49
N ASN A 29 -0.36 -18.73 7.76
CA ASN A 29 -1.26 -18.25 8.83
C ASN A 29 -1.07 -16.75 9.17
N ASP A 30 -0.08 -16.11 8.54
CA ASP A 30 0.20 -14.70 8.74
C ASP A 30 -0.79 -13.85 7.93
N LEU A 31 -1.29 -12.77 8.54
CA LEU A 31 -2.19 -11.85 7.86
C LEU A 31 -1.40 -10.85 7.02
N ARG A 32 -1.85 -10.65 5.79
CA ARG A 32 -1.35 -9.61 4.87
C ARG A 32 -2.53 -8.83 4.30
N GLY A 33 -2.22 -7.65 3.79
CA GLY A 33 -3.19 -6.77 3.13
C GLY A 33 -2.86 -6.55 1.65
N PRO A 34 -3.58 -5.66 0.95
CA PRO A 34 -3.30 -5.31 -0.44
C PRO A 34 -2.02 -4.47 -0.62
N CYS A 35 -1.49 -3.88 0.45
CA CYS A 35 -0.38 -2.94 0.39
C CYS A 35 0.99 -3.65 0.47
N PRO A 36 1.78 -3.69 -0.62
CA PRO A 36 3.09 -4.37 -0.62
C PRO A 36 4.08 -3.73 0.36
N LEU A 37 3.98 -2.42 0.61
CA LEU A 37 4.84 -1.72 1.57
C LEU A 37 4.63 -2.20 3.00
N ILE A 38 3.39 -2.25 3.46
CA ILE A 38 3.08 -2.67 4.83
C ILE A 38 3.37 -4.16 5.00
N ASN A 39 3.09 -4.97 3.98
CA ASN A 39 3.46 -6.38 3.97
C ASN A 39 4.98 -6.57 4.07
N SER A 40 5.77 -5.74 3.35
CA SER A 40 7.23 -5.72 3.47
C SER A 40 7.69 -5.35 4.87
N LEU A 41 7.08 -4.35 5.50
CA LEU A 41 7.40 -3.98 6.87
C LEU A 41 7.14 -5.13 7.86
N ALA A 42 6.08 -5.92 7.66
CA ALA A 42 5.81 -7.12 8.44
C ALA A 42 6.84 -8.22 8.15
N ASN A 43 7.16 -8.48 6.87
CA ASN A 43 8.17 -9.46 6.46
C ASN A 43 9.58 -9.14 6.98
N HIS A 44 9.86 -7.88 7.31
CA HIS A 44 11.11 -7.47 7.96
C HIS A 44 11.00 -7.32 9.49
N GLY A 45 9.83 -7.53 10.10
CA GLY A 45 9.63 -7.40 11.54
C GLY A 45 9.67 -5.96 12.07
N TYR A 46 9.46 -4.95 11.22
CA TYR A 46 9.27 -3.56 11.65
C TYR A 46 7.90 -3.34 12.29
N ILE A 47 6.92 -4.13 11.86
CA ILE A 47 5.64 -4.38 12.53
C ILE A 47 5.52 -5.88 12.83
N ASN A 48 4.47 -6.29 13.55
CA ASN A 48 4.27 -7.70 13.90
C ASN A 48 4.26 -8.59 12.64
N ARG A 49 5.11 -9.63 12.61
CA ARG A 49 5.33 -10.49 11.44
C ARG A 49 4.10 -11.30 11.05
N ASP A 50 3.29 -11.68 12.04
CA ASP A 50 2.01 -12.36 11.85
C ASP A 50 0.92 -11.43 11.29
N GLY A 51 1.18 -10.13 11.18
CA GLY A 51 0.26 -9.13 10.69
C GLY A 51 -0.92 -8.85 11.62
N ARG A 52 -0.84 -9.24 12.90
CA ARG A 52 -1.93 -9.10 13.89
C ARG A 52 -1.60 -8.07 14.96
N ASN A 53 -2.62 -7.48 15.55
CA ASN A 53 -2.51 -6.60 16.72
C ASN A 53 -1.45 -5.49 16.57
N ILE A 54 -1.33 -4.89 15.39
CA ILE A 54 -0.32 -3.86 15.10
C ILE A 54 -0.77 -2.55 15.74
N PRO A 55 0.00 -1.95 16.67
CA PRO A 55 -0.34 -0.65 17.25
C PRO A 55 -0.05 0.49 16.27
N ALA A 56 -0.86 1.56 16.34
CA ALA A 56 -0.68 2.74 15.48
C ALA A 56 0.73 3.36 15.60
N SER A 57 1.30 3.35 16.80
CA SER A 57 2.66 3.84 17.05
C SER A 57 3.72 2.99 16.36
N GLN A 58 3.54 1.67 16.32
CA GLN A 58 4.47 0.75 15.66
C GLN A 58 4.41 0.95 14.14
N LEU A 59 3.21 1.03 13.56
CA LEU A 59 3.06 1.29 12.13
C LEU A 59 3.65 2.64 11.73
N ASN A 60 3.38 3.70 12.50
CA ASN A 60 3.95 5.02 12.23
C ASN A 60 5.49 5.04 12.32
N ALA A 61 6.06 4.33 13.31
CA ALA A 61 7.51 4.18 13.40
C ALA A 61 8.09 3.39 12.21
N ALA A 62 7.40 2.34 11.76
CA ALA A 62 7.81 1.53 10.62
C ALA A 62 7.79 2.31 9.29
N MET A 63 6.87 3.27 9.11
CA MET A 63 6.88 4.16 7.94
C MET A 63 8.18 4.96 7.83
N ASN A 64 8.81 5.31 8.94
CA ASN A 64 10.11 5.98 8.92
C ASN A 64 11.25 5.06 8.45
N GLU A 65 11.08 3.73 8.46
CA GLU A 65 12.07 2.77 7.98
C GLU A 65 12.15 2.68 6.46
N VAL A 66 11.17 3.26 5.78
CA VAL A 66 11.20 3.47 4.32
C VAL A 66 11.41 4.94 3.94
N GLY A 67 11.80 5.77 4.90
CA GLY A 67 12.18 7.16 4.63
C GLY A 67 11.02 8.15 4.58
N LEU A 68 9.80 7.77 4.98
CA LEU A 68 8.71 8.73 5.16
C LEU A 68 8.96 9.60 6.40
N SER A 69 8.62 10.88 6.30
CA SER A 69 8.62 11.78 7.47
C SER A 69 7.57 11.30 8.48
N ARG A 70 7.79 11.56 9.77
CA ARG A 70 6.80 11.21 10.82
C ARG A 70 5.43 11.82 10.54
N ALA A 71 5.40 13.05 10.04
CA ALA A 71 4.16 13.74 9.73
C ALA A 71 3.42 13.04 8.57
N LEU A 72 4.13 12.72 7.48
CA LEU A 72 3.55 11.98 6.35
C LEU A 72 3.12 10.56 6.75
N GLY A 73 3.94 9.84 7.50
CA GLY A 73 3.61 8.51 8.04
C GLY A 73 2.36 8.53 8.91
N THR A 74 2.18 9.58 9.72
CA THR A 74 0.98 9.77 10.56
C THR A 74 -0.28 9.92 9.70
N VAL A 75 -0.19 10.61 8.56
CA VAL A 75 -1.32 10.78 7.64
C VAL A 75 -1.77 9.46 7.02
N PHE A 76 -0.83 8.56 6.67
CA PHE A 76 -1.19 7.22 6.20
C PHE A 76 -1.66 6.31 7.34
N ALA A 77 -1.00 6.38 8.50
CA ALA A 77 -1.20 5.42 9.58
C ALA A 77 -2.42 5.73 10.45
N GLN A 78 -2.77 6.97 10.75
CA GLN A 78 -3.83 7.25 11.74
C GLN A 78 -5.26 6.95 11.28
N PRO A 79 -5.67 7.33 10.05
CA PRO A 79 -7.07 7.16 9.62
C PRO A 79 -7.53 5.70 9.68
N ILE A 80 -6.67 4.73 9.34
CA ILE A 80 -7.03 3.31 9.32
C ILE A 80 -7.35 2.75 10.73
N PHE A 81 -6.90 3.41 11.81
CA PHE A 81 -7.20 3.00 13.21
C PHE A 81 -8.53 3.55 13.73
N ASN A 82 -9.25 4.37 12.96
CA ASN A 82 -10.64 4.67 13.27
C ASN A 82 -11.50 3.41 13.11
N GLU A 83 -12.61 3.36 13.85
CA GLU A 83 -13.54 2.23 13.76
C GLU A 83 -14.21 2.23 12.40
N HIS A 84 -14.22 1.07 11.75
CA HIS A 84 -14.98 0.86 10.54
C HIS A 84 -16.46 1.05 10.83
N GLN A 85 -17.10 1.95 10.08
CA GLN A 85 -18.53 2.15 10.09
C GLN A 85 -19.10 1.45 8.87
N ASP A 86 -19.86 0.37 9.05
CA ASP A 86 -20.59 -0.23 7.94
C ASP A 86 -21.67 0.76 7.48
N PRO A 87 -21.67 1.20 6.20
CA PRO A 87 -22.67 2.13 5.67
C PRO A 87 -24.13 1.72 5.97
N LYS A 88 -24.42 0.41 6.05
CA LYS A 88 -25.76 -0.11 6.36
C LYS A 88 -26.18 0.08 7.82
N THR A 89 -25.22 0.24 8.73
CA THR A 89 -25.45 0.36 10.18
C THR A 89 -24.99 1.71 10.75
N ALA A 90 -24.40 2.56 9.90
CA ALA A 90 -23.90 3.87 10.28
C ALA A 90 -25.06 4.72 10.83
N ARG A 91 -25.06 4.93 12.16
CA ARG A 91 -25.98 5.88 12.80
C ARG A 91 -25.73 7.27 12.22
N TYR A 92 -26.76 7.84 11.60
CA TYR A 92 -26.74 9.14 10.93
C TYR A 92 -26.15 10.22 11.84
N ARG A 93 -24.88 10.60 11.63
CA ARG A 93 -24.32 11.84 12.18
C ARG A 93 -24.76 12.96 11.24
N LYS A 94 -25.47 13.98 11.75
CA LYS A 94 -25.83 15.17 10.97
C LYS A 94 -24.57 15.71 10.28
N PRO A 95 -24.57 15.88 8.95
CA PRO A 95 -23.40 16.41 8.26
C PRO A 95 -23.09 17.82 8.78
N PRO A 96 -21.81 18.20 8.93
CA PRO A 96 -21.44 19.55 9.30
C PRO A 96 -21.96 20.56 8.26
N SER A 97 -22.23 21.80 8.70
CA SER A 97 -22.72 22.87 7.83
C SER A 97 -21.78 23.15 6.65
N LEU A 98 -22.29 23.75 5.57
CA LEU A 98 -21.50 24.05 4.37
C LEU A 98 -20.25 24.88 4.70
N LEU A 99 -20.39 25.86 5.59
CA LEU A 99 -19.29 26.69 6.10
C LEU A 99 -18.30 25.88 6.94
N ALA A 100 -18.76 24.99 7.82
CA ALA A 100 -17.88 24.13 8.61
C ALA A 100 -17.12 23.12 7.73
N ARG A 101 -17.73 22.61 6.65
CA ARG A 101 -17.08 21.76 5.64
C ARG A 101 -16.03 22.53 4.85
N LEU A 102 -16.36 23.74 4.40
CA LEU A 102 -15.45 24.60 3.66
C LEU A 102 -14.24 25.00 4.53
N TRP A 103 -14.48 25.41 5.78
CA TRP A 103 -13.43 25.77 6.74
C TRP A 103 -12.57 24.56 7.15
N ALA A 104 -13.18 23.38 7.29
CA ALA A 104 -12.50 22.10 7.52
C ALA A 104 -11.61 21.69 6.34
N VAL A 105 -12.07 21.85 5.10
CA VAL A 105 -11.32 21.55 3.87
C VAL A 105 -10.18 22.55 3.63
N ILE A 106 -10.38 23.83 3.93
CA ILE A 106 -9.33 24.87 3.82
C ILE A 106 -8.24 24.65 4.87
N ARG A 107 -8.60 24.27 6.10
CA ARG A 107 -7.65 24.05 7.21
C ARG A 107 -7.00 22.66 7.17
N ASN A 108 -7.68 21.68 6.60
CA ASN A 108 -7.21 20.31 6.42
C ASN A 108 -7.87 19.69 5.16
N PRO A 109 -7.20 19.74 3.99
CA PRO A 109 -7.72 19.19 2.73
C PRO A 109 -8.10 17.70 2.82
N TRP A 110 -7.65 17.02 3.86
CA TRP A 110 -7.81 15.60 4.13
C TRP A 110 -8.92 15.28 5.14
N ILE A 111 -9.84 16.21 5.46
CA ILE A 111 -11.00 15.89 6.32
C ILE A 111 -11.93 14.82 5.71
N ILE A 112 -11.83 14.61 4.40
CA ILE A 112 -12.45 13.48 3.68
C ILE A 112 -11.90 12.16 4.28
N MET A 113 -10.61 12.11 4.64
CA MET A 113 -9.95 10.97 5.30
C MET A 113 -10.45 10.68 6.72
N ALA A 114 -11.17 11.61 7.37
CA ALA A 114 -11.69 11.42 8.73
C ALA A 114 -12.92 10.49 8.79
N ALA A 115 -13.55 10.20 7.65
CA ALA A 115 -14.62 9.21 7.53
C ALA A 115 -14.10 7.77 7.38
N PHE A 116 -12.79 7.60 7.19
CA PHE A 116 -12.17 6.30 6.96
C PHE A 116 -11.81 5.67 8.31
N GLY A 117 -12.10 4.38 8.43
CA GLY A 117 -11.77 3.53 9.54
C GLY A 117 -11.81 2.09 9.10
N MET A 118 -10.78 1.32 9.47
CA MET A 118 -10.65 -0.09 9.12
C MET A 118 -10.60 -0.98 10.37
N ARG A 119 -10.40 -0.38 11.54
CA ARG A 119 -10.33 -1.09 12.81
C ARG A 119 -11.70 -1.66 13.18
N ARG A 120 -11.76 -2.91 13.64
CA ARG A 120 -13.01 -3.49 14.14
C ARG A 120 -13.43 -2.74 15.40
N ARG A 121 -14.74 -2.65 15.64
CA ARG A 121 -15.28 -1.99 16.83
C ARG A 121 -14.70 -2.60 18.11
N GLY A 122 -14.17 -1.76 19.00
CA GLY A 122 -13.57 -2.23 20.27
C GLY A 122 -12.24 -2.99 20.14
N GLN A 123 -11.66 -3.11 18.95
CA GLN A 123 -10.38 -3.82 18.77
C GLN A 123 -9.22 -3.04 19.41
N VAL A 124 -8.70 -3.57 20.52
CA VAL A 124 -7.61 -3.00 21.31
C VAL A 124 -6.66 -4.10 21.78
N ASP A 125 -5.42 -3.74 22.11
CA ASP A 125 -4.49 -4.65 22.80
C ASP A 125 -4.84 -4.82 24.29
N ALA A 126 -4.06 -5.65 24.99
CA ALA A 126 -4.21 -5.90 26.43
C ALA A 126 -4.07 -4.64 27.30
N LYS A 127 -3.54 -3.52 26.76
CA LYS A 127 -3.39 -2.23 27.44
C LYS A 127 -4.47 -1.22 27.01
N GLY A 128 -5.48 -1.65 26.25
CA GLY A 128 -6.55 -0.79 25.74
C GLY A 128 -6.13 0.13 24.59
N LYS A 129 -4.95 -0.07 23.99
CA LYS A 129 -4.51 0.73 22.84
C LYS A 129 -5.09 0.19 21.55
N LYS A 130 -5.48 1.08 20.63
CA LYS A 130 -6.00 0.70 19.31
C LYS A 130 -4.98 -0.11 18.53
N VAL A 131 -5.41 -1.26 18.01
CA VAL A 131 -4.62 -2.13 17.14
C VAL A 131 -5.38 -2.48 15.85
N LEU A 132 -4.65 -2.93 14.83
CA LEU A 132 -5.17 -3.33 13.53
C LEU A 132 -4.52 -4.64 13.09
N ASP A 133 -5.28 -5.50 12.41
CA ASP A 133 -4.75 -6.64 11.65
C ASP A 133 -4.61 -6.25 10.16
N LEU A 134 -3.54 -6.69 9.49
CA LEU A 134 -3.26 -6.28 8.10
C LEU A 134 -4.35 -6.66 7.10
N SER A 135 -5.08 -7.74 7.33
CA SER A 135 -6.20 -8.15 6.46
C SER A 135 -7.33 -7.11 6.42
N GLN A 136 -7.43 -6.23 7.43
CA GLN A 136 -8.42 -5.16 7.47
C GLN A 136 -8.12 -4.03 6.49
N LEU A 137 -6.90 -3.96 5.94
CA LEU A 137 -6.56 -3.04 4.86
C LEU A 137 -7.26 -3.38 3.55
N ALA A 138 -7.82 -4.58 3.43
CA ALA A 138 -8.52 -5.07 2.25
C ALA A 138 -10.02 -4.72 2.23
N ILE A 139 -10.52 -3.93 3.19
CA ILE A 139 -11.93 -3.53 3.21
C ILE A 139 -12.20 -2.66 1.96
N PRO A 140 -13.08 -3.09 1.04
CA PRO A 140 -13.28 -2.41 -0.24
C PRO A 140 -13.86 -1.02 -0.07
N GLY A 141 -13.40 -0.08 -0.91
CA GLY A 141 -13.94 1.29 -0.96
C GLY A 141 -13.50 2.18 0.21
N VAL A 142 -12.54 1.73 1.02
CA VAL A 142 -11.91 2.53 2.09
C VAL A 142 -10.54 3.02 1.62
N VAL A 143 -9.58 2.12 1.41
CA VAL A 143 -8.30 2.46 0.76
C VAL A 143 -8.02 1.48 -0.37
N GLU A 144 -8.38 0.21 -0.17
CA GLU A 144 -8.44 -0.77 -1.25
C GLU A 144 -9.41 -0.28 -2.34
N HIS A 145 -8.93 -0.36 -3.58
CA HIS A 145 -9.61 0.12 -4.76
C HIS A 145 -9.26 -0.72 -6.00
N ASP A 146 -10.17 -0.69 -6.96
CA ASP A 146 -10.02 -1.34 -8.25
C ASP A 146 -8.87 -0.74 -9.08
N VAL A 147 -8.39 -1.53 -10.03
CA VAL A 147 -7.25 -1.22 -10.90
C VAL A 147 -5.95 -1.08 -10.12
N SER A 148 -5.75 -1.85 -9.05
CA SER A 148 -4.49 -1.97 -8.29
C SER A 148 -3.29 -2.37 -9.17
N LEU A 149 -2.03 -2.11 -8.78
CA LEU A 149 -0.88 -2.37 -9.68
C LEU A 149 -0.66 -3.87 -9.90
N THR A 150 -0.81 -4.64 -8.84
CA THR A 150 -0.38 -6.04 -8.75
C THR A 150 -1.41 -6.93 -8.07
N ARG A 151 -2.65 -6.45 -7.95
CA ARG A 151 -3.80 -7.17 -7.39
C ARG A 151 -5.00 -7.02 -8.34
N ARG A 152 -5.87 -8.03 -8.32
CA ARG A 152 -7.16 -8.05 -9.04
C ARG A 152 -8.15 -7.22 -8.23
N ASP A 153 -9.19 -6.82 -8.91
CA ASP A 153 -10.27 -6.04 -8.32
C ASP A 153 -11.11 -6.93 -7.41
N HIS A 154 -11.75 -6.33 -6.40
CA HIS A 154 -12.44 -7.07 -5.34
C HIS A 154 -13.50 -8.06 -5.88
N GLN A 155 -14.12 -7.75 -7.02
CA GLN A 155 -15.17 -8.59 -7.61
C GLN A 155 -14.64 -9.78 -8.41
N GLN A 156 -13.33 -9.88 -8.64
CA GLN A 156 -12.73 -10.99 -9.37
C GLN A 156 -12.33 -12.12 -8.41
N ASP A 157 -12.43 -13.37 -8.85
CA ASP A 157 -12.28 -14.57 -8.00
C ASP A 157 -10.95 -14.68 -7.22
N ALA A 158 -9.87 -14.08 -7.73
CA ALA A 158 -8.56 -14.07 -7.08
C ALA A 158 -8.47 -13.08 -5.89
N GLY A 159 -9.42 -12.15 -5.78
CA GLY A 159 -9.48 -11.12 -4.75
C GLY A 159 -8.36 -10.07 -4.82
N SER A 160 -8.42 -9.11 -3.89
CA SER A 160 -7.55 -7.93 -3.85
C SER A 160 -6.39 -8.01 -2.85
N VAL A 161 -6.17 -9.17 -2.21
CA VAL A 161 -5.14 -9.32 -1.16
C VAL A 161 -3.92 -10.09 -1.65
N ALA A 162 -4.15 -11.29 -2.21
CA ALA A 162 -3.07 -12.19 -2.58
C ALA A 162 -2.19 -11.62 -3.70
N LEU A 163 -0.91 -11.98 -3.66
CA LEU A 163 0.03 -11.67 -4.73
C LEU A 163 -0.43 -12.32 -6.04
N GLN A 164 -0.37 -11.58 -7.14
CA GLN A 164 -0.73 -12.07 -8.48
C GLN A 164 0.49 -12.05 -9.39
N PRO A 165 1.15 -13.22 -9.62
CA PRO A 165 2.39 -13.29 -10.37
C PRO A 165 2.28 -12.75 -11.80
N ASP A 166 1.15 -12.97 -12.46
CA ASP A 166 0.84 -12.47 -13.80
C ASP A 166 0.88 -10.93 -13.84
N LEU A 167 0.27 -10.26 -12.86
CA LEU A 167 0.25 -8.80 -12.81
C LEU A 167 1.62 -8.20 -12.47
N VAL A 168 2.39 -8.88 -11.63
CA VAL A 168 3.78 -8.47 -11.34
C VAL A 168 4.65 -8.63 -12.57
N GLN A 169 4.49 -9.73 -13.32
CA GLN A 169 5.19 -9.95 -14.57
C GLN A 169 4.82 -8.89 -15.62
N ASP A 170 3.52 -8.60 -15.80
CA ASP A 170 3.04 -7.56 -16.71
C ASP A 170 3.57 -6.17 -16.32
N LEU A 171 3.66 -5.88 -15.01
CA LEU A 171 4.26 -4.64 -14.50
C LEU A 171 5.74 -4.55 -14.86
N LEU A 172 6.52 -5.60 -14.58
CA LEU A 172 7.96 -5.60 -14.88
C LEU A 172 8.24 -5.53 -16.39
N ALA A 173 7.41 -6.19 -17.19
CA ALA A 173 7.48 -6.17 -18.66
C ALA A 173 7.13 -4.79 -19.25
N SER A 174 6.60 -3.86 -18.47
CA SER A 174 6.33 -2.49 -18.93
C SER A 174 7.60 -1.62 -19.03
N SER A 175 8.73 -2.07 -18.48
CA SER A 175 10.02 -1.40 -18.63
C SER A 175 10.45 -1.40 -20.10
N THR A 176 10.63 -0.20 -20.66
CA THR A 176 11.02 -0.02 -22.06
C THR A 176 12.48 -0.39 -22.35
N ASP A 177 13.35 -0.33 -21.35
CA ASP A 177 14.79 -0.66 -21.46
C ASP A 177 15.19 -1.94 -20.71
N GLY A 178 14.25 -2.58 -20.00
CA GLY A 178 14.45 -3.76 -19.17
C GLY A 178 15.26 -3.52 -17.88
N LYS A 179 15.66 -2.28 -17.60
CA LYS A 179 16.53 -1.93 -16.46
C LYS A 179 15.77 -1.15 -15.40
N VAL A 180 14.94 -0.20 -15.81
CA VAL A 180 14.18 0.66 -14.92
C VAL A 180 12.71 0.74 -15.33
N LEU A 181 11.83 0.93 -14.37
CA LEU A 181 10.46 1.38 -14.62
C LEU A 181 10.42 2.89 -14.41
N THR A 182 10.18 3.63 -15.48
CA THR A 182 10.00 5.09 -15.45
C THR A 182 8.60 5.47 -14.99
N MET A 183 8.38 6.75 -14.69
CA MET A 183 7.05 7.30 -14.43
C MET A 183 6.10 7.03 -15.61
N GLU A 184 6.61 7.18 -16.83
CA GLU A 184 5.88 6.95 -18.08
C GLU A 184 5.51 5.47 -18.25
N ASP A 185 6.43 4.54 -17.95
CA ASP A 185 6.15 3.10 -18.01
C ASP A 185 5.05 2.70 -17.01
N LEU A 186 5.16 3.17 -15.76
CA LEU A 186 4.19 2.91 -14.69
C LEU A 186 2.81 3.52 -15.01
N ALA A 187 2.79 4.75 -15.53
CA ALA A 187 1.57 5.42 -15.97
C ALA A 187 0.92 4.68 -17.14
N ALA A 188 1.70 4.32 -18.17
CA ALA A 188 1.21 3.58 -19.32
C ALA A 188 0.67 2.20 -18.92
N PHE A 189 1.35 1.50 -18.01
CA PHE A 189 0.88 0.26 -17.42
C PHE A 189 -0.47 0.43 -16.73
N ARG A 190 -0.63 1.45 -15.88
CA ARG A 190 -1.90 1.74 -15.22
C ARG A 190 -3.01 2.05 -16.22
N ILE A 191 -2.74 2.87 -17.24
CA ILE A 191 -3.71 3.20 -18.29
C ILE A 191 -4.18 1.93 -19.01
N ARG A 192 -3.25 1.03 -19.37
CA ARG A 192 -3.62 -0.25 -19.98
C ARG A 192 -4.47 -1.10 -19.05
N ARG A 193 -4.18 -1.11 -17.74
CA ARG A 193 -5.01 -1.83 -16.76
C ARG A 193 -6.41 -1.25 -16.64
N ILE A 194 -6.57 0.08 -16.61
CA ILE A 194 -7.89 0.73 -16.62
C ILE A 194 -8.68 0.26 -17.84
N GLN A 195 -8.06 0.31 -19.03
CA GLN A 195 -8.71 -0.10 -20.26
C GLN A 195 -9.15 -1.57 -20.24
N ARG A 196 -8.28 -2.48 -19.78
CA ARG A 196 -8.64 -3.90 -19.65
C ARG A 196 -9.77 -4.12 -18.65
N GLN A 197 -9.74 -3.44 -17.50
CA GLN A 197 -10.79 -3.61 -16.48
C GLN A 197 -12.15 -3.05 -16.92
N LEU A 198 -12.18 -2.05 -17.80
CA LEU A 198 -13.44 -1.59 -18.40
C LEU A 198 -14.14 -2.71 -19.20
N ASP A 199 -13.36 -3.61 -19.80
CA ASP A 199 -13.87 -4.74 -20.57
C ASP A 199 -14.10 -5.99 -19.69
N ASP A 200 -13.16 -6.29 -18.78
CA ASP A 200 -13.09 -7.55 -18.03
C ASP A 200 -13.83 -7.53 -16.68
N ASN A 201 -14.18 -6.36 -16.13
CA ASN A 201 -14.79 -6.20 -14.81
C ASN A 201 -16.11 -5.41 -14.92
N PRO A 202 -17.27 -6.09 -15.11
CA PRO A 202 -18.57 -5.44 -15.20
C PRO A 202 -18.96 -4.60 -13.98
N GLY A 203 -18.32 -4.84 -12.82
CA GLY A 203 -18.56 -4.10 -11.59
C GLY A 203 -17.44 -3.12 -11.23
N LEU A 204 -16.60 -2.75 -12.18
CA LEU A 204 -15.51 -1.80 -12.02
C LEU A 204 -15.98 -0.50 -11.36
N LYS A 205 -15.27 -0.10 -10.31
CA LYS A 205 -15.41 1.21 -9.67
C LYS A 205 -14.15 2.01 -9.89
N TYR A 206 -14.19 2.92 -10.86
CA TYR A 206 -13.05 3.78 -11.15
C TYR A 206 -13.49 5.23 -11.36
N GLY A 207 -13.17 6.08 -10.39
CA GLY A 207 -13.50 7.50 -10.37
C GLY A 207 -12.29 8.38 -10.06
N ALA A 208 -12.56 9.66 -9.79
CA ALA A 208 -11.52 10.63 -9.43
C ALA A 208 -10.75 10.24 -8.14
N GLN A 209 -11.40 9.50 -7.23
CA GLN A 209 -10.80 9.03 -5.99
C GLN A 209 -9.78 7.91 -6.27
N GLU A 210 -10.21 6.84 -6.94
CA GLU A 210 -9.37 5.68 -7.27
C GLU A 210 -8.19 6.09 -8.14
N HIS A 211 -8.44 6.95 -9.14
CA HIS A 211 -7.38 7.56 -9.93
C HIS A 211 -6.37 8.34 -9.07
N GLY A 212 -6.86 9.12 -8.10
CA GLY A 212 -6.03 9.89 -7.18
C GLY A 212 -5.17 9.01 -6.28
N ILE A 213 -5.72 7.91 -5.75
CA ILE A 213 -4.97 6.94 -4.94
C ILE A 213 -3.94 6.23 -5.81
N GLY A 214 -4.32 5.72 -6.99
CA GLY A 214 -3.43 5.03 -7.91
C GLY A 214 -2.23 5.89 -8.37
N CYS A 215 -2.43 7.19 -8.57
CA CYS A 215 -1.34 8.15 -8.84
C CYS A 215 -0.41 8.32 -7.63
N THR A 216 -0.97 8.31 -6.42
CA THR A 216 -0.22 8.41 -5.17
C THR A 216 0.63 7.17 -4.94
N GLU A 217 0.13 5.98 -5.27
CA GLU A 217 0.91 4.73 -5.21
C GLU A 217 2.13 4.77 -6.13
N ILE A 218 1.96 5.19 -7.38
CA ILE A 218 3.07 5.32 -8.34
C ILE A 218 4.10 6.34 -7.83
N ALA A 219 3.65 7.50 -7.35
CA ALA A 219 4.54 8.51 -6.78
C ALA A 219 5.32 7.97 -5.57
N LEU A 220 4.67 7.26 -4.65
CA LEU A 220 5.32 6.65 -3.49
C LEU A 220 6.36 5.61 -3.91
N VAL A 221 6.07 4.77 -4.90
CA VAL A 221 7.03 3.79 -5.41
C VAL A 221 8.27 4.49 -5.97
N LEU A 222 8.08 5.51 -6.80
CA LEU A 222 9.17 6.31 -7.39
C LEU A 222 9.99 7.07 -6.34
N ASP A 223 9.33 7.67 -5.34
CA ASP A 223 9.99 8.51 -4.34
C ASP A 223 10.71 7.66 -3.27
N VAL A 224 10.12 6.54 -2.85
CA VAL A 224 10.67 5.68 -1.80
C VAL A 224 11.78 4.79 -2.32
N PHE A 225 11.54 4.09 -3.45
CA PHE A 225 12.46 3.09 -3.96
C PHE A 225 13.32 3.60 -5.12
N GLY A 226 12.96 4.73 -5.71
CA GLY A 226 13.64 5.30 -6.86
C GLY A 226 14.33 6.63 -6.59
N ASN A 227 14.43 7.40 -7.66
CA ASN A 227 14.97 8.76 -7.67
C ASN A 227 13.87 9.82 -7.93
N GLY A 228 12.59 9.45 -7.76
CA GLY A 228 11.43 10.29 -8.10
C GLY A 228 11.08 10.34 -9.59
N LYS A 229 11.87 9.70 -10.46
CA LYS A 229 11.63 9.59 -11.91
C LYS A 229 11.52 8.14 -12.38
N SER A 230 12.33 7.25 -11.82
CA SER A 230 12.32 5.82 -12.12
C SER A 230 12.73 4.98 -10.91
N ILE A 231 12.38 3.68 -10.95
CA ILE A 231 12.85 2.64 -10.04
C ILE A 231 13.62 1.57 -10.82
N PRO A 232 14.71 0.99 -10.31
CA PRO A 232 15.30 -0.22 -10.88
C PRO A 232 14.31 -1.40 -10.91
N CYS A 233 14.31 -2.18 -11.99
CA CYS A 233 13.44 -3.34 -12.14
C CYS A 233 13.70 -4.41 -11.06
N GLU A 234 14.96 -4.55 -10.62
CA GLU A 234 15.31 -5.42 -9.50
C GLU A 234 14.68 -4.97 -8.18
N TYR A 235 14.57 -3.66 -7.95
CA TYR A 235 13.92 -3.13 -6.75
C TYR A 235 12.41 -3.35 -6.83
N ALA A 236 11.82 -3.11 -8.01
CA ALA A 236 10.41 -3.38 -8.26
C ALA A 236 10.09 -4.87 -8.07
N ARG A 237 10.97 -5.77 -8.51
CA ARG A 237 10.81 -7.22 -8.32
C ARG A 237 10.82 -7.60 -6.85
N ALA A 238 11.86 -7.20 -6.09
CA ALA A 238 11.93 -7.47 -4.66
C ALA A 238 10.70 -6.90 -3.91
N PHE A 239 10.28 -5.68 -4.27
CA PHE A 239 9.17 -5.02 -3.61
C PHE A 239 7.81 -5.63 -3.93
N PHE A 240 7.48 -5.83 -5.21
CA PHE A 240 6.16 -6.31 -5.62
C PHE A 240 6.03 -7.82 -5.57
N GLN A 241 7.07 -8.58 -5.92
CA GLN A 241 7.01 -10.05 -6.00
C GLN A 241 7.31 -10.72 -4.67
N GLU A 242 8.29 -10.20 -3.92
CA GLU A 242 8.75 -10.82 -2.67
C GLU A 242 8.21 -10.11 -1.43
N GLU A 243 7.59 -8.94 -1.61
CA GLU A 243 7.21 -8.03 -0.52
C GLU A 243 8.38 -7.87 0.45
N ARG A 244 9.52 -7.47 -0.13
CA ARG A 244 10.80 -7.30 0.54
C ARG A 244 11.35 -5.91 0.23
N LEU A 245 11.96 -5.26 1.22
CA LEU A 245 12.72 -4.05 0.98
C LEU A 245 13.99 -4.38 0.16
N PRO A 246 14.29 -3.65 -0.93
CA PRO A 246 15.35 -3.99 -1.87
C PRO A 246 16.78 -3.70 -1.39
N VAL A 247 17.07 -3.93 -0.10
CA VAL A 247 18.36 -3.62 0.54
C VAL A 247 19.48 -4.47 -0.08
N LYS A 248 19.20 -5.72 -0.47
CA LYS A 248 20.18 -6.62 -1.10
C LYS A 248 20.59 -6.13 -2.49
N GLU A 249 19.65 -5.52 -3.20
CA GLU A 249 19.84 -4.94 -4.53
C GLU A 249 20.53 -3.57 -4.45
N GLY A 250 20.72 -3.02 -3.25
CA GLY A 250 21.45 -1.76 -3.03
C GLY A 250 20.57 -0.57 -2.66
N TRP A 251 19.26 -0.77 -2.50
CA TRP A 251 18.39 0.30 -2.00
C TRP A 251 18.80 0.69 -0.58
N ARG A 252 18.84 2.00 -0.34
CA ARG A 252 19.09 2.59 0.97
C ARG A 252 18.01 3.58 1.28
N LYS A 253 17.50 3.52 2.50
CA LYS A 253 16.65 4.57 3.05
C LYS A 253 17.38 5.92 2.94
N ARG A 254 16.65 6.96 2.54
CA ARG A 254 17.12 8.35 2.56
C ARG A 254 17.57 8.73 3.98
N TRP A 255 18.80 9.23 4.11
CA TRP A 255 19.41 9.50 5.41
C TRP A 255 19.55 11.00 5.72
N LEU A 256 19.74 11.84 4.70
CA LEU A 256 19.86 13.30 4.84
C LEU A 256 18.51 14.00 5.03
N TRP A 257 17.43 13.43 4.50
CA TRP A 257 16.07 13.93 4.69
C TRP A 257 15.06 12.79 4.58
N THR A 258 13.81 13.08 4.93
CA THR A 258 12.68 12.16 4.77
C THR A 258 11.69 12.70 3.75
N LEU A 259 10.99 11.81 3.04
CA LEU A 259 9.90 12.16 2.14
C LEU A 259 8.79 12.91 2.92
N GLY A 260 8.58 14.16 2.54
CA GLY A 260 7.59 15.05 3.13
C GLY A 260 6.35 15.22 2.25
N PHE A 261 5.32 15.89 2.79
CA PHE A 261 4.08 16.15 2.06
C PHE A 261 4.28 16.90 0.75
N TRP A 262 5.10 17.95 0.76
CA TRP A 262 5.31 18.80 -0.42
C TRP A 262 6.01 18.06 -1.56
N GLU A 263 7.00 17.24 -1.23
CA GLU A 263 7.70 16.41 -2.21
C GLU A 263 6.75 15.39 -2.82
N LEU A 264 6.02 14.63 -1.99
CA LEU A 264 5.03 13.66 -2.49
C LEU A 264 3.94 14.34 -3.33
N ALA A 265 3.37 15.46 -2.87
CA ALA A 265 2.34 16.18 -3.62
C ALA A 265 2.85 16.64 -4.99
N THR A 266 4.13 17.02 -5.09
CA THR A 266 4.78 17.37 -6.34
C THR A 266 4.90 16.17 -7.27
N SER A 267 5.35 15.02 -6.77
CA SER A 267 5.42 13.77 -7.53
C SER A 267 4.03 13.32 -8.00
N VAL A 268 3.01 13.38 -7.14
CA VAL A 268 1.61 13.05 -7.50
C VAL A 268 1.09 13.95 -8.61
N LYS A 269 1.36 15.27 -8.56
CA LYS A 269 0.95 16.20 -9.62
C LYS A 269 1.58 15.82 -10.97
N LYS A 270 2.86 15.42 -10.97
CA LYS A 270 3.55 14.96 -12.20
C LYS A 270 2.93 13.67 -12.74
N VAL A 271 2.71 12.67 -11.88
CA VAL A 271 2.07 11.41 -12.28
C VAL A 271 0.67 11.65 -12.86
N LYS A 272 -0.15 12.51 -12.23
CA LYS A 272 -1.47 12.89 -12.74
C LYS A 272 -1.39 13.57 -14.11
N ALA A 273 -0.39 14.41 -14.34
CA ALA A 273 -0.19 15.07 -15.63
C ALA A 273 0.16 14.07 -16.73
N VAL A 274 0.99 13.05 -16.43
CA VAL A 274 1.35 11.98 -17.39
C VAL A 274 0.18 11.05 -17.65
N MET A 275 -0.55 10.64 -16.61
CA MET A 275 -1.68 9.71 -16.77
C MET A 275 -2.88 10.36 -17.49
N GLY A 276 -3.12 11.65 -17.22
CA GLY A 276 -4.36 12.32 -17.57
C GLY A 276 -5.55 11.77 -16.78
N LEU A 277 -6.61 12.57 -16.64
CA LEU A 277 -7.85 12.06 -16.09
C LEU A 277 -8.60 11.28 -17.18
N ARG A 278 -8.51 9.95 -17.13
CA ARG A 278 -9.30 9.04 -17.98
C ARG A 278 -10.34 8.38 -17.08
N LEU A 279 -11.50 9.02 -16.98
CA LEU A 279 -12.70 8.49 -16.33
C LEU A 279 -13.60 7.85 -17.39
#